data_AF-A0A329HT31-F1
#
_entry.id   AF-A0A329HT31-F1
#
_cell.length_a   1.000
_cell.length_b   1.000
_cell.length_c   1.000
_cell.angle_alpha   90.00
_cell.angle_beta   90.00
_cell.angle_gamma   90.00
#
_symmetry.space_group_name_H-M   'P 1'
#
loop_
_entity.id
_entity.type
_entity.pdbx_description
1 polymer ?
#
loop_
_entity_poly.entity_id
_entity_poly.type
_entity_poly.pdbx_seq_one_letter_code
_entity_poly.pdbx_strand_id
1 'polypeptide(L)'
;MANNHNNTIFNSPEADSLASLDVFSRLDVVVHGNRNSPFEAREFYQTNEQGRSVKAREETQFTAKVMAEKLAAMGLKNVGVLRLDSCNVGAGAYLQQLRAALRDLDIRVGYLAAPNGYLQDVHIPFTATRPVYSWRFWEDRWTVIKGNLDVEFPGTRYNGSGR
;
A
#
# COMPACT_ATOMS: atom_id res chain seq x y z
N MET A 1 26.71 6.11 -11.99
CA MET A 1 25.84 5.19 -11.21
C MET A 1 24.41 5.63 -11.47
N ALA A 2 23.63 4.85 -12.20
CA ALA A 2 22.27 5.23 -12.60
C ALA A 2 21.32 5.08 -11.42
N ASN A 3 20.72 6.19 -10.99
CA ASN A 3 19.58 6.20 -10.06
C ASN A 3 18.35 5.65 -10.79
N ASN A 4 18.09 4.35 -10.63
CA ASN A 4 16.86 3.74 -11.12
C ASN A 4 15.72 4.03 -10.13
N HIS A 5 14.93 5.07 -10.41
CA HIS A 5 13.69 5.41 -9.71
C HIS A 5 12.52 4.47 -10.05
N ASN A 6 12.76 3.17 -10.26
CA ASN A 6 11.69 2.18 -10.46
C ASN A 6 11.24 1.63 -9.10
N ASN A 7 10.66 2.49 -8.27
CA ASN A 7 10.33 2.17 -6.87
C ASN A 7 8.85 1.82 -6.68
N THR A 8 8.28 1.07 -7.63
CA THR A 8 6.97 0.46 -7.45
C THR A 8 7.14 -1.04 -7.59
N ILE A 9 6.59 -1.80 -6.64
CA ILE A 9 6.53 -3.27 -6.71
C ILE A 9 5.80 -3.79 -7.97
N PHE A 10 5.26 -2.86 -8.77
CA PHE A 10 4.39 -3.10 -9.91
C PHE A 10 5.07 -2.92 -11.26
N ASN A 11 6.29 -2.35 -11.32
CA ASN A 11 6.99 -2.12 -12.59
C ASN A 11 7.70 -3.36 -13.15
N SER A 12 7.94 -4.39 -12.33
CA SER A 12 8.40 -5.72 -12.76
C SER A 12 8.26 -6.73 -11.60
N PRO A 13 7.04 -7.22 -11.29
CA PRO A 13 6.91 -8.24 -10.26
C PRO A 13 7.55 -9.54 -10.73
N GLU A 14 8.62 -9.98 -10.06
CA GLU A 14 9.09 -11.35 -10.19
C GLU A 14 7.98 -12.27 -9.68
N ALA A 15 7.57 -13.23 -10.52
CA ALA A 15 6.62 -14.26 -10.13
C ALA A 15 7.12 -14.96 -8.85
N ASP A 16 6.19 -15.30 -7.95
CA ASP A 16 6.47 -15.98 -6.68
C ASP A 16 7.36 -15.23 -5.67
N SER A 17 7.69 -13.95 -5.91
CA SER A 17 8.46 -13.12 -4.97
C SER A 17 7.85 -12.96 -3.57
N LEU A 18 6.53 -13.21 -3.42
CA LEU A 18 5.82 -13.16 -2.15
C LEU A 18 5.40 -14.55 -1.63
N ALA A 19 5.78 -15.63 -2.32
CA ALA A 19 5.33 -16.99 -1.99
C ALA A 19 5.87 -17.48 -0.64
N SER A 20 6.99 -16.94 -0.15
CA SER A 20 7.58 -17.29 1.15
C SER A 20 6.92 -16.58 2.33
N LEU A 21 6.01 -15.63 2.10
CA LEU A 21 5.36 -14.90 3.18
C LEU A 21 4.30 -15.77 3.88
N ASP A 22 4.23 -15.62 5.19
CA ASP A 22 3.35 -16.39 6.06
C ASP A 22 2.56 -15.49 7.03
N VAL A 23 1.77 -16.13 7.90
CA VAL A 23 0.91 -15.46 8.87
C VAL A 23 1.67 -14.65 9.94
N PHE A 24 2.98 -14.83 10.06
CA PHE A 24 3.84 -14.05 10.96
C PHE A 24 4.59 -12.93 10.24
N SER A 25 4.56 -12.93 8.91
CA SER A 25 5.21 -11.96 8.06
C SER A 25 4.43 -10.64 8.00
N ARG A 26 5.16 -9.56 7.75
CA ARG A 26 4.60 -8.25 7.40
C ARG A 26 5.05 -7.86 6.00
N LEU A 27 4.09 -7.45 5.18
CA LEU A 27 4.30 -6.92 3.85
C LEU A 27 3.95 -5.44 3.80
N ASP A 28 4.92 -4.60 3.43
CA ASP A 28 4.72 -3.18 3.18
C ASP A 28 4.71 -2.91 1.67
N VAL A 29 3.57 -2.44 1.17
CA VAL A 29 3.40 -2.03 -0.23
C VAL A 29 3.49 -0.52 -0.31
N VAL A 30 4.58 -0.02 -0.91
CA VAL A 30 4.81 1.41 -1.11
C VAL A 30 4.29 1.82 -2.48
N VAL A 31 3.35 2.77 -2.50
CA VAL A 31 2.71 3.25 -3.73
C VAL A 31 2.11 4.63 -3.50
N HIS A 32 2.13 5.52 -4.50
CA HIS A 32 1.49 6.83 -4.36
C HIS A 32 -0.01 6.67 -4.08
N GLY A 33 -0.58 7.64 -3.37
CA GLY A 33 -2.00 7.64 -3.00
C GLY A 33 -2.64 8.97 -3.28
N ASN A 34 -3.86 8.95 -3.79
CA ASN A 34 -4.72 10.12 -3.93
C ASN A 34 -5.84 10.05 -2.89
N ARG A 35 -6.85 10.93 -3.00
CA ARG A 35 -7.97 10.97 -2.04
C ARG A 35 -8.73 9.64 -1.92
N ASN A 36 -8.70 8.79 -2.95
CA ASN A 36 -9.62 7.67 -3.10
C ASN A 36 -8.92 6.31 -3.28
N SER A 37 -7.68 6.26 -3.78
CA SER A 37 -6.99 5.01 -4.11
C SER A 37 -5.47 5.18 -4.23
N PRO A 38 -4.71 4.08 -4.10
CA PRO A 38 -3.36 4.00 -4.62
C PRO A 38 -3.32 4.24 -6.12
N PHE A 39 -2.28 4.88 -6.61
CA PHE A 39 -2.05 5.06 -8.03
C PHE A 39 -0.56 5.06 -8.35
N GLU A 40 -0.24 4.80 -9.61
CA GLU A 40 1.09 4.98 -10.18
C GLU A 40 1.05 6.15 -11.16
N ALA A 41 2.01 7.06 -11.04
CA ALA A 41 2.18 8.15 -11.98
C ALA A 41 3.44 7.89 -12.79
N ARG A 42 3.28 7.82 -14.11
CA ARG A 42 4.40 7.81 -15.05
C ARG A 42 4.51 9.18 -15.71
N GLU A 43 5.67 9.80 -15.55
CA GLU A 43 5.99 11.04 -16.23
C GLU A 43 6.81 10.73 -17.49
N PHE A 44 6.46 11.35 -18.62
CA PHE A 44 7.17 11.20 -19.87
C PHE A 44 7.14 12.50 -20.67
N TYR A 45 8.05 12.63 -21.64
CA TYR A 45 8.07 13.78 -22.54
C TYR A 45 7.44 13.39 -23.88
N GLN A 46 6.52 14.21 -24.36
CA GLN A 46 5.91 14.07 -25.68
C GLN A 46 6.11 15.36 -26.46
N THR A 47 6.23 15.26 -27.78
CA THR A 47 6.33 16.44 -28.64
C THR A 47 4.91 16.91 -28.99
N ASN A 48 4.59 18.17 -28.70
CA ASN A 48 3.31 18.75 -29.09
C ASN A 48 3.26 19.10 -30.60
N GLU A 49 2.10 19.53 -31.09
CA GLU A 49 1.89 19.93 -32.50
C GLU A 49 2.84 21.06 -32.98
N GLN A 50 3.44 21.81 -32.05
CA GLN A 50 4.36 22.92 -32.31
C GLN A 50 5.84 22.48 -32.27
N GLY A 51 6.12 21.17 -32.19
CA GLY A 51 7.48 20.64 -32.13
C GLY A 51 8.18 20.81 -30.78
N ARG A 52 7.46 21.18 -29.72
CA ARG A 52 8.03 21.38 -28.38
C ARG A 52 7.87 20.14 -27.51
N SER A 53 8.92 19.73 -26.82
CA SER A 53 8.84 18.70 -25.78
C SER A 53 8.05 19.23 -24.58
N VAL A 54 6.92 18.59 -24.29
CA VAL A 54 6.07 18.88 -23.12
C VAL A 54 6.08 17.68 -22.17
N LYS A 55 6.09 17.97 -20.87
CA LYS A 55 5.99 16.94 -19.82
C LYS A 55 4.53 16.49 -19.71
N ALA A 56 4.29 15.21 -19.98
CA ALA A 56 3.00 14.54 -19.79
C ALA A 56 3.06 13.63 -18.56
N ARG A 57 1.90 13.37 -17.98
CA ARG A 57 1.73 12.50 -16.81
C ARG A 57 0.55 11.58 -17.06
N GLU A 58 0.80 10.28 -16.98
CA GLU A 58 -0.23 9.25 -16.99
C GLU A 58 -0.39 8.71 -15.58
N GLU A 59 -1.63 8.66 -15.09
CA GLU A 59 -1.96 8.11 -13.77
C GLU A 59 -2.77 6.83 -13.93
N THR A 60 -2.24 5.72 -13.43
CA THR A 60 -2.96 4.45 -13.34
C THR A 60 -3.43 4.24 -11.91
N GLN A 61 -4.74 4.24 -11.69
CA GLN A 61 -5.32 3.98 -10.37
C GLN A 61 -5.39 2.47 -10.12
N PHE A 62 -4.98 2.04 -8.93
CA PHE A 62 -5.14 0.66 -8.48
C PHE A 62 -6.41 0.53 -7.66
N THR A 63 -7.45 -0.02 -8.29
CA THR A 63 -8.62 -0.49 -7.54
C THR A 63 -8.18 -1.59 -6.57
N ALA A 64 -8.97 -1.79 -5.51
CA ALA A 64 -8.74 -2.87 -4.55
C ALA A 64 -8.61 -4.25 -5.23
N LYS A 65 -9.40 -4.50 -6.27
CA LYS A 65 -9.36 -5.73 -7.06
C LYS A 65 -8.02 -5.88 -7.80
N VAL A 66 -7.61 -4.85 -8.56
CA VAL A 66 -6.35 -4.88 -9.32
C VAL A 66 -5.15 -5.03 -8.38
N MET A 67 -5.20 -4.40 -7.20
CA MET A 67 -4.18 -4.56 -6.16
C MET A 67 -4.09 -6.01 -5.70
N ALA A 68 -5.22 -6.64 -5.35
CA ALA A 68 -5.25 -8.03 -4.90
C ALA A 68 -4.80 -9.01 -6.00
N GLU A 69 -5.20 -8.79 -7.25
CA GLU A 69 -4.78 -9.59 -8.40
C GLU A 69 -3.26 -9.53 -8.61
N LYS A 70 -2.66 -8.34 -8.45
CA LYS A 70 -1.20 -8.17 -8.54
C LYS A 70 -0.47 -8.89 -7.42
N LEU A 71 -0.96 -8.82 -6.19
CA LEU A 71 -0.39 -9.56 -5.06
C LEU A 71 -0.50 -11.09 -5.28
N ALA A 72 -1.63 -11.56 -5.81
CA ALA A 72 -1.82 -12.97 -6.18
C ALA A 72 -0.81 -13.40 -7.27
N ALA A 73 -0.59 -12.57 -8.29
CA ALA A 73 0.36 -12.84 -9.37
C ALA A 73 1.82 -12.89 -8.88
N MET A 74 2.14 -12.21 -7.79
CA MET A 74 3.44 -12.32 -7.10
C MET A 74 3.53 -13.54 -6.15
N GLY A 75 2.50 -14.38 -6.11
CA GLY A 75 2.48 -15.60 -5.30
C GLY A 75 2.02 -15.41 -3.85
N LEU A 76 1.47 -14.23 -3.49
CA LEU A 76 1.01 -14.02 -2.12
C LEU A 76 -0.17 -14.95 -1.79
N LYS A 77 -0.03 -15.74 -0.72
CA LYS A 77 -1.10 -16.61 -0.19
C LYS A 77 -1.49 -16.27 1.22
N ASN A 78 -0.51 -15.97 2.08
CA ASN A 78 -0.75 -15.65 3.48
C ASN A 78 0.14 -14.48 3.88
N VAL A 79 -0.39 -13.57 4.71
CA VAL A 79 0.42 -12.57 5.38
C VAL A 79 -0.21 -12.16 6.71
N GLY A 80 0.60 -11.98 7.74
CA GLY A 80 0.14 -11.51 9.04
C GLY A 80 -0.41 -10.08 8.97
N VAL A 81 0.42 -9.16 8.47
CA VAL A 81 0.06 -7.74 8.31
C VAL A 81 0.37 -7.27 6.90
N LEU A 82 -0.64 -6.77 6.19
CA LEU A 82 -0.46 -6.08 4.91
C LEU A 82 -0.65 -4.57 5.13
N ARG A 83 0.43 -3.82 4.96
CA ARG A 83 0.44 -2.36 5.09
C ARG A 83 0.55 -1.70 3.73
N LEU A 84 -0.35 -0.77 3.44
CA LEU A 84 -0.25 0.10 2.26
C LEU A 84 0.33 1.45 2.69
N ASP A 85 1.56 1.71 2.27
CA ASP A 85 2.20 3.01 2.43
C ASP A 85 1.79 3.91 1.27
N SER A 86 0.54 4.37 1.33
CA SER A 86 -0.10 5.19 0.30
C SER A 86 -0.99 6.26 0.90
N CYS A 87 -0.75 7.52 0.54
CA CYS A 87 -1.44 8.68 1.11
C CYS A 87 -2.97 8.54 1.06
N ASN A 88 -3.64 8.85 2.17
CA ASN A 88 -5.11 8.88 2.34
C ASN A 88 -5.87 7.57 2.08
N VAL A 89 -5.19 6.45 1.83
CA VAL A 89 -5.88 5.18 1.53
C VAL A 89 -6.62 4.61 2.74
N GLY A 90 -6.18 4.94 3.96
CA GLY A 90 -6.86 4.57 5.20
C GLY A 90 -8.11 5.40 5.50
N ALA A 91 -8.32 6.53 4.83
CA ALA A 91 -9.40 7.48 5.14
C ALA A 91 -10.78 7.05 4.62
N GLY A 92 -10.84 6.05 3.75
CA GLY A 92 -12.05 5.67 3.02
C GLY A 92 -12.34 4.17 3.02
N ALA A 93 -13.20 3.74 2.08
CA ALA A 93 -13.65 2.36 1.96
C ALA A 93 -12.59 1.41 1.34
N TYR A 94 -11.43 1.92 0.93
CA TYR A 94 -10.45 1.15 0.15
C TYR A 94 -9.98 -0.11 0.89
N LEU A 95 -9.64 -0.02 2.17
CA LEU A 95 -9.21 -1.19 2.95
C LEU A 95 -10.29 -2.27 3.03
N GLN A 96 -11.57 -1.87 3.15
CA GLN A 96 -12.69 -2.81 3.19
C GLN A 96 -12.87 -3.51 1.83
N GLN A 97 -12.75 -2.76 0.74
CA GLN A 97 -12.80 -3.31 -0.62
C GLN A 97 -11.61 -4.24 -0.89
N LEU A 98 -10.41 -3.87 -0.44
CA LEU A 98 -9.22 -4.70 -0.56
C LEU A 98 -9.36 -5.99 0.23
N ARG A 99 -9.89 -5.94 1.45
CA ARG A 99 -10.20 -7.13 2.24
C ARG A 99 -11.13 -8.09 1.49
N ALA A 100 -12.19 -7.56 0.87
CA ALA A 100 -13.11 -8.37 0.06
C ALA A 100 -12.38 -9.00 -1.14
N ALA A 101 -11.61 -8.22 -1.89
CA ALA A 101 -10.87 -8.72 -3.06
C ALA A 101 -9.82 -9.77 -2.71
N LEU A 102 -9.09 -9.59 -1.59
CA LEU A 102 -8.12 -10.58 -1.09
C LEU A 102 -8.80 -11.89 -0.71
N ARG A 103 -9.95 -11.82 -0.02
CA ARG A 103 -10.73 -13.00 0.32
C ARG A 103 -11.23 -13.73 -0.94
N ASP A 104 -11.70 -12.99 -1.93
CA ASP A 104 -12.22 -13.57 -3.17
C ASP A 104 -11.12 -14.28 -4.01
N LEU A 105 -9.83 -13.94 -3.76
CA LEU A 105 -8.65 -14.59 -4.35
C LEU A 105 -7.97 -15.61 -3.43
N ASP A 106 -8.61 -15.98 -2.31
CA ASP A 106 -8.08 -16.90 -1.29
C ASP A 106 -6.71 -16.46 -0.71
N ILE A 107 -6.50 -15.15 -0.59
CA ILE A 107 -5.35 -14.58 0.11
C ILE A 107 -5.76 -14.32 1.55
N ARG A 108 -5.04 -14.95 2.50
CA ARG A 108 -5.33 -14.87 3.93
C ARG A 108 -4.49 -13.79 4.58
N VAL A 109 -5.16 -12.77 5.13
CA VAL A 109 -4.51 -11.61 5.76
C VAL A 109 -5.01 -11.44 7.18
N GLY A 110 -4.09 -11.29 8.14
CA GLY A 110 -4.44 -11.01 9.53
C GLY A 110 -4.99 -9.60 9.73
N TYR A 111 -4.20 -8.59 9.36
CA TYR A 111 -4.58 -7.17 9.45
C TYR A 111 -4.18 -6.39 8.21
N LEU A 112 -5.01 -5.39 7.88
CA LEU A 112 -4.75 -4.40 6.85
C LEU A 112 -4.52 -3.04 7.51
N ALA A 113 -3.49 -2.32 7.08
CA ALA A 113 -3.17 -1.00 7.60
C ALA A 113 -2.86 -0.01 6.48
N ALA A 114 -3.36 1.21 6.58
CA ALA A 114 -3.02 2.30 5.66
C ALA A 114 -3.12 3.66 6.36
N PRO A 115 -2.40 4.69 5.90
CA PRO A 115 -2.42 6.00 6.54
C PRO A 115 -3.72 6.76 6.23
N ASN A 116 -4.22 7.47 7.24
CA ASN A 116 -5.32 8.42 7.14
C ASN A 116 -4.76 9.85 7.03
N GLY A 117 -3.96 10.09 5.98
CA GLY A 117 -3.25 11.35 5.77
C GLY A 117 -2.17 11.24 4.70
N TYR A 118 -1.43 12.32 4.51
CA TYR A 118 -0.31 12.39 3.56
C TYR A 118 0.95 11.81 4.17
N LEU A 119 1.53 10.79 3.55
CA LEU A 119 2.86 10.32 3.94
C LEU A 119 3.89 11.40 3.61
N GLN A 120 4.68 11.77 4.61
CA GLN A 120 5.81 12.66 4.38
C GLN A 120 7.02 11.85 3.89
N ASP A 121 7.79 12.45 3.00
CA ASP A 121 9.09 11.94 2.56
C ASP A 121 10.22 12.39 3.49
N VAL A 122 9.93 12.41 4.79
CA VAL A 122 10.91 12.72 5.82
C VAL A 122 11.31 11.40 6.47
N HIS A 123 12.55 10.98 6.22
CA HIS A 123 13.16 9.86 6.92
C HIS A 123 13.61 10.36 8.30
N ILE A 124 12.81 10.10 9.33
CA ILE A 124 13.22 10.37 10.70
C ILE A 124 14.06 9.16 11.15
N PRO A 125 15.38 9.34 11.40
CA PRO A 125 16.18 8.25 11.97
C PRO A 125 15.49 7.83 13.27
N PHE A 126 15.42 6.53 13.55
CA PHE A 126 14.73 5.90 14.70
C PHE A 126 13.23 5.57 14.56
N THR A 127 12.53 5.98 13.49
CA THR A 127 11.14 5.54 13.26
C THR A 127 11.05 4.54 12.10
N ALA A 128 10.56 3.33 12.36
CA ALA A 128 10.26 2.32 11.33
C ALA A 128 8.98 2.62 10.51
N THR A 129 8.42 3.81 10.68
CA THR A 129 7.19 4.28 10.04
C THR A 129 7.43 5.65 9.44
N ARG A 130 6.99 5.83 8.19
CA ARG A 130 7.00 7.17 7.57
C ARG A 130 6.02 8.06 8.34
N PRO A 131 6.41 9.28 8.73
CA PRO A 131 5.51 10.20 9.39
C PRO A 131 4.32 10.50 8.47
N VAL A 132 3.11 10.37 9.01
CA VAL A 132 1.88 10.74 8.32
C VAL A 132 1.52 12.15 8.78
N TYR A 133 1.50 13.08 7.83
CA TYR A 133 0.92 14.40 8.01
C TYR A 133 -0.59 14.32 7.84
N SER A 134 -1.30 14.62 8.91
CA SER A 134 -2.74 14.81 8.89
C SER A 134 -3.04 16.17 9.50
N TRP A 135 -3.95 16.91 8.86
CA TRP A 135 -4.51 18.14 9.42
C TRP A 135 -5.35 17.87 10.68
N ARG A 136 -5.66 16.60 10.96
CA ARG A 136 -6.44 16.15 12.10
C ARG A 136 -5.50 15.55 13.13
N PHE A 137 -5.06 16.39 14.06
CA PHE A 137 -4.11 16.07 15.14
C PHE A 137 -4.68 15.10 16.18
N TRP A 138 -6.01 14.92 16.20
CA TRP A 138 -6.73 14.02 17.12
C TRP A 138 -7.18 12.70 16.51
N GLU A 139 -7.03 12.52 15.19
CA GLU A 139 -7.43 11.28 14.52
C GLU A 139 -6.25 10.33 14.40
N ASP A 140 -6.55 9.03 14.48
CA ASP A 140 -5.57 7.99 14.23
C ASP A 140 -4.96 8.18 12.84
N ARG A 141 -3.65 8.41 12.81
CA ARG A 141 -2.86 8.60 11.59
C ARG A 141 -2.84 7.37 10.70
N TRP A 142 -3.23 6.22 11.25
CA TRP A 142 -3.27 4.93 10.58
C TRP A 142 -4.60 4.26 10.86
N THR A 143 -5.31 3.89 9.79
CA THR A 143 -6.45 3.01 9.88
C THR A 143 -5.95 1.58 9.87
N VAL A 144 -6.40 0.78 10.84
CA VAL A 144 -6.13 -0.66 10.91
C VAL A 144 -7.47 -1.38 10.93
N ILE A 145 -7.64 -2.36 10.05
CA ILE A 145 -8.82 -3.24 10.06
C ILE A 145 -8.38 -4.70 10.11
N LYS A 146 -9.21 -5.54 10.74
CA LYS A 146 -9.04 -6.99 10.72
C LYS A 146 -9.29 -7.53 9.31
N GLY A 147 -8.39 -8.39 8.85
CA GLY A 147 -8.49 -9.08 7.56
C GLY A 147 -9.47 -10.26 7.61
N ASN A 148 -9.20 -11.29 6.82
CA ASN A 148 -9.99 -12.53 6.73
C ASN A 148 -9.32 -13.72 7.46
N LEU A 149 -8.22 -13.48 8.17
CA LEU A 149 -7.55 -14.44 9.01
C LEU A 149 -7.50 -13.94 10.44
N ASP A 150 -7.81 -14.81 11.39
CA ASP A 150 -7.62 -14.54 12.81
C ASP A 150 -6.17 -14.87 13.17
N VAL A 151 -5.37 -13.82 13.34
CA VAL A 151 -3.97 -13.93 13.80
C VAL A 151 -3.85 -13.17 15.10
N GLU A 152 -3.33 -13.83 16.12
CA GLU A 152 -2.93 -13.17 17.35
C GLU A 152 -1.46 -12.80 17.26
N PHE A 153 -1.12 -11.55 17.58
CA PHE A 153 0.25 -11.08 17.73
C PHE A 153 0.50 -10.75 19.21
N PRO A 154 0.93 -11.73 20.02
CA PRO A 154 1.16 -11.53 21.45
C PRO A 154 2.03 -10.30 21.73
N GLY A 155 1.62 -9.47 22.70
CA GLY A 155 2.35 -8.26 23.08
C GLY A 155 2.21 -7.06 22.13
N THR A 156 1.29 -7.10 21.15
CA THR A 156 1.05 -5.98 20.23
C THR A 156 -0.34 -5.36 20.41
N ARG A 157 -0.50 -4.12 19.93
CA ARG A 157 -1.79 -3.41 19.88
C ARG A 157 -2.86 -4.07 19.00
N TYR A 158 -2.49 -5.06 18.18
CA TYR A 158 -3.43 -5.75 17.29
C TYR A 158 -4.39 -6.68 18.06
N ASN A 159 -4.06 -7.01 19.31
CA ASN A 159 -4.82 -7.95 20.16
C ASN A 159 -5.80 -7.28 21.13
N GLY A 160 -6.24 -6.04 20.89
CA GLY A 160 -7.40 -5.46 21.60
C GLY A 160 -7.30 -5.29 23.12
N SER A 161 -6.14 -5.45 23.75
CA SER A 161 -5.92 -5.23 25.19
C SER A 161 -5.15 -3.95 25.52
N GLY A 162 -4.87 -3.11 24.53
CA GLY A 162 -4.33 -1.76 24.75
C GLY A 162 -5.43 -0.80 25.19
N ARG A 163 -5.74 -0.79 26.50
CA ARG A 163 -6.36 0.34 27.18
C ARG A 163 -5.46 1.57 27.12
#